data_AF-A0A7C4I620-F1
#
_entry.id   AF-A0A7C4I620-F1
#
_cell.length_a   1.000
_cell.length_b   1.000
_cell.length_c   1.000
_cell.angle_alpha   90.00
_cell.angle_beta   90.00
_cell.angle_gamma   90.00
#
_symmetry.space_group_name_H-M   'P 1'
#
loop_
_entity.id
_entity.type
_entity.pdbx_description
1 polymer ?
#
loop_
_entity_poly.entity_id
_entity_poly.type
_entity_poly.pdbx_seq_one_letter_code
_entity_poly.pdbx_strand_id
1 'polypeptide(L)'
;MNNGLKELMIDESEVLISEIARLKKFIAIAEDGAVLLKFYTDIALYKVLAYMIGKLVVAKIKTDATPSLTLGDLAVLSGLRGSDLQSLVDRSKYIVYFGHGQYRFNTVHLREALEELEKAVSSE
;
A
#
# COMPACT_ATOMS: atom_id res chain seq x y z
N MET A 1 -5.78 34.80 12.12
CA MET A 1 -5.95 33.58 12.95
C MET A 1 -6.65 32.53 12.09
N ASN A 2 -5.87 31.64 11.46
CA ASN A 2 -6.39 30.60 10.55
C ASN A 2 -6.77 29.34 11.34
N ASN A 3 -7.98 29.33 11.92
CA ASN A 3 -8.57 28.15 12.57
C ASN A 3 -9.60 27.49 11.65
N GLY A 4 -9.25 27.21 10.39
CA GLY A 4 -10.20 26.73 9.38
C GLY A 4 -9.84 25.42 8.67
N LEU A 5 -8.61 24.93 8.80
CA LEU A 5 -8.13 23.72 8.13
C LEU A 5 -7.17 22.95 9.04
N LYS A 6 -7.59 22.67 10.28
CA LYS A 6 -7.14 21.41 10.89
C LYS A 6 -7.85 20.34 10.10
N GLU A 7 -7.19 19.93 9.02
CA GLU A 7 -7.57 18.80 8.19
C GLU A 7 -8.09 17.68 9.10
N LEU A 8 -9.13 17.00 8.63
CA LEU A 8 -9.37 15.60 8.96
C LEU A 8 -8.15 14.77 8.51
N MET A 9 -6.98 15.04 9.08
CA MET A 9 -5.88 14.09 9.11
C MET A 9 -6.38 13.00 10.03
N ILE A 10 -7.03 12.01 9.44
CA ILE A 10 -7.09 10.67 10.02
C ILE A 10 -5.64 10.37 10.43
N ASP A 11 -5.41 10.12 11.71
CA ASP A 11 -4.07 9.74 12.16
C ASP A 11 -3.80 8.34 11.59
N GLU A 12 -3.17 8.31 10.42
CA GLU A 12 -2.81 7.09 9.70
C GLU A 12 -2.07 6.12 10.61
N SER A 13 -1.36 6.64 11.63
CA SER A 13 -0.64 5.85 12.62
C SER A 13 -1.61 5.07 13.50
N GLU A 14 -2.71 5.68 13.98
CA GLU A 14 -3.73 5.00 14.77
C GLU A 14 -4.44 3.89 13.95
N VAL A 15 -4.74 4.16 12.68
CA VAL A 15 -5.36 3.17 11.80
C VAL A 15 -4.39 2.00 11.53
N LEU A 16 -3.12 2.28 11.22
CA LEU A 16 -2.11 1.23 11.02
C LEU A 16 -1.88 0.40 12.28
N ILE A 17 -1.84 1.03 13.45
CA ILE A 17 -1.68 0.33 14.74
C ILE A 17 -2.87 -0.60 14.99
N SER A 18 -4.10 -0.13 14.75
CA SER A 18 -5.30 -0.95 14.96
C SER A 18 -5.41 -2.13 13.98
N GLU A 19 -4.79 -2.03 12.79
CA GLU A 19 -4.81 -3.06 11.75
C GLU A 19 -3.54 -3.97 11.76
N ILE A 20 -2.59 -3.77 12.69
CA ILE A 20 -1.26 -4.43 12.65
C ILE A 20 -1.31 -5.96 12.61
N ALA A 21 -2.28 -6.57 13.27
CA ALA A 21 -2.45 -8.02 13.26
C ALA A 21 -2.84 -8.54 11.87
N ARG A 22 -3.72 -7.83 11.16
CA ARG A 22 -4.14 -8.16 9.79
C ARG A 22 -3.01 -7.90 8.81
N LEU A 23 -2.30 -6.78 8.97
CA LEU A 23 -1.10 -6.45 8.20
C LEU A 23 -0.06 -7.59 8.24
N LYS A 24 0.26 -8.09 9.44
CA LYS A 24 1.26 -9.15 9.64
C LYS A 24 0.92 -10.48 8.96
N LYS A 25 -0.33 -10.71 8.52
CA LYS A 25 -0.71 -11.89 7.72
C LYS A 25 -0.16 -11.82 6.29
N PHE A 26 -0.10 -10.62 5.73
CA PHE A 26 0.22 -10.39 4.31
C PHE A 26 1.67 -10.02 4.07
N ILE A 27 2.28 -9.34 5.04
CA ILE A 27 3.61 -8.74 4.90
C ILE A 27 4.52 -9.13 6.05
N ALA A 28 5.80 -9.32 5.72
CA ALA A 28 6.92 -9.31 6.65
C ALA A 28 7.82 -8.12 6.33
N ILE A 29 8.42 -7.52 7.35
CA ILE A 29 9.42 -6.47 7.19
C ILE A 29 10.74 -7.05 7.64
N ALA A 30 11.71 -7.10 6.72
CA ALA A 30 13.07 -7.56 7.00
C ALA A 30 13.86 -6.50 7.81
N GLU A 31 14.98 -6.90 8.40
CA GLU A 31 15.82 -6.03 9.25
C GLU A 31 16.33 -4.80 8.49
N ASP A 32 16.69 -4.98 7.21
CA ASP A 32 17.09 -3.91 6.29
C ASP A 32 15.92 -2.98 5.91
N GLY A 33 14.68 -3.34 6.21
CA GLY A 33 13.46 -2.59 5.89
C GLY A 33 12.82 -3.02 4.58
N ALA A 34 13.29 -4.09 3.95
CA ALA A 34 12.63 -4.67 2.80
C ALA A 34 11.26 -5.26 3.19
N VAL A 35 10.30 -5.18 2.27
CA VAL A 35 8.97 -5.77 2.43
C VAL A 35 8.95 -7.12 1.71
N LEU A 36 8.64 -8.18 2.45
CA LEU A 36 8.45 -9.53 1.92
C LEU A 36 6.96 -9.87 1.97
N LEU A 37 6.41 -10.30 0.83
CA LEU A 37 5.03 -10.80 0.79
C LEU A 37 4.99 -12.21 1.42
N LYS A 38 4.03 -12.43 2.32
CA LYS A 38 3.84 -13.71 3.01
C LYS A 38 2.84 -14.65 2.33
N PHE A 39 2.15 -14.16 1.32
CA PHE A 39 1.14 -14.92 0.58
C PHE A 39 1.39 -14.78 -0.92
N TYR A 40 0.99 -15.81 -1.66
CA TYR A 40 1.01 -15.82 -3.11
C TYR A 40 -0.37 -15.47 -3.65
N THR A 41 -0.42 -14.87 -4.84
CA THR A 41 -1.66 -14.61 -5.57
C THR A 41 -1.30 -14.38 -7.03
N ASP A 42 -2.13 -14.75 -7.99
CA ASP A 42 -1.93 -14.42 -9.40
C ASP A 42 -2.49 -13.02 -9.76
N ILE A 43 -3.24 -12.40 -8.84
CA ILE A 43 -3.87 -11.11 -9.08
C ILE A 43 -2.87 -9.98 -8.80
N ALA A 44 -2.40 -9.34 -9.88
CA ALA A 44 -1.42 -8.26 -9.85
C ALA A 44 -1.76 -7.13 -8.86
N LEU A 45 -3.03 -6.72 -8.78
CA LEU A 45 -3.47 -5.66 -7.86
C LEU A 45 -3.17 -6.03 -6.40
N TYR A 46 -3.45 -7.26 -5.98
CA TYR A 46 -3.25 -7.69 -4.60
C TYR A 46 -1.77 -7.72 -4.20
N LYS A 47 -0.86 -8.10 -5.11
CA LYS A 47 0.58 -7.98 -4.89
C LYS A 47 0.98 -6.52 -4.66
N VAL A 48 0.50 -5.63 -5.52
CA VAL A 48 0.76 -4.18 -5.43
C VAL A 48 0.24 -3.62 -4.10
N LEU A 49 -1.02 -3.92 -3.74
CA LEU A 49 -1.62 -3.44 -2.49
C LEU A 49 -0.83 -3.89 -1.27
N ALA A 50 -0.56 -5.19 -1.15
CA ALA A 50 0.18 -5.73 -0.02
C ALA A 50 1.57 -5.09 0.10
N TYR A 51 2.29 -4.93 -1.02
CA TYR A 51 3.61 -4.31 -1.00
C TYR A 51 3.58 -2.83 -0.61
N MET A 52 2.66 -2.04 -1.19
CA MET A 52 2.50 -0.61 -0.86
C MET A 52 2.13 -0.40 0.62
N ILE A 53 1.26 -1.25 1.15
CA ILE A 53 0.92 -1.27 2.57
C ILE A 53 2.15 -1.60 3.42
N GLY A 54 2.99 -2.55 3.01
CA GLY A 54 4.26 -2.83 3.69
C GLY A 54 5.22 -1.64 3.68
N LYS A 55 5.34 -0.92 2.56
CA LYS A 55 6.17 0.29 2.47
C LYS A 55 5.66 1.40 3.39
N LEU A 56 4.34 1.53 3.51
CA LEU A 56 3.71 2.44 4.46
C LEU A 56 4.08 2.09 5.92
N VAL A 57 4.08 0.81 6.30
CA VAL A 57 4.50 0.39 7.64
C VAL A 57 5.98 0.68 7.88
N VAL A 58 6.86 0.38 6.91
CA VAL A 58 8.30 0.67 7.02
C VAL A 58 8.55 2.16 7.25
N ALA A 59 7.87 3.02 6.48
CA ALA A 59 7.99 4.48 6.62
C ALA A 59 7.61 4.97 8.02
N LYS A 60 6.58 4.38 8.65
CA LYS A 60 6.17 4.73 10.02
C LYS A 60 7.14 4.20 11.09
N ILE A 61 7.74 3.03 10.89
CA ILE A 61 8.69 2.44 11.86
C ILE A 61 10.06 3.11 11.81
N LYS A 62 10.59 3.34 10.60
CA LYS A 62 11.97 3.83 10.41
C LYS A 62 12.06 5.36 10.27
N THR A 63 10.92 6.06 10.31
CA THR A 63 10.81 7.53 10.24
C THR A 63 11.58 8.19 9.09
N ASP A 64 11.78 7.48 7.98
CA ASP A 64 12.41 8.06 6.80
C ASP A 64 11.90 7.43 5.50
N ALA A 65 11.78 8.28 4.48
CA ALA A 65 11.13 8.11 3.17
C ALA A 65 9.60 8.24 3.12
N THR A 66 9.13 9.09 2.19
CA THR A 66 7.74 9.09 1.72
C THR A 66 7.40 7.70 1.17
N PRO A 67 6.28 7.06 1.58
CA PRO A 67 5.92 5.70 1.16
C PRO A 67 5.35 5.70 -0.27
N SER A 68 6.17 6.12 -1.22
CA SER A 68 5.81 6.19 -2.63
C SER A 68 6.66 5.27 -3.49
N LEU A 69 6.10 4.87 -4.63
CA LEU A 69 6.68 3.96 -5.60
C LEU A 69 6.54 4.56 -6.99
N THR A 70 7.51 4.31 -7.86
CA THR A 70 7.40 4.59 -9.28
C THR A 70 6.54 3.55 -10.00
N LEU A 71 6.08 3.85 -11.22
CA LEU A 71 5.51 2.80 -12.09
C LEU A 71 6.50 1.67 -12.36
N GLY A 72 7.82 1.94 -12.37
CA GLY A 72 8.84 0.90 -12.54
C GLY A 72 8.83 -0.11 -11.40
N ASP A 73 8.78 0.38 -10.15
CA ASP A 73 8.69 -0.47 -8.96
C ASP A 73 7.41 -1.32 -9.00
N LEU A 74 6.28 -0.69 -9.34
CA LEU A 74 4.99 -1.37 -9.45
C LEU A 74 4.95 -2.39 -10.60
N ALA A 75 5.65 -2.14 -11.72
CA ALA A 75 5.75 -3.08 -12.84
C ALA A 75 6.54 -4.33 -12.45
N VAL A 76 7.67 -4.16 -11.75
CA VAL A 76 8.48 -5.29 -11.24
C VAL A 76 7.66 -6.16 -10.29
N LEU A 77 6.86 -5.56 -9.42
CA LEU A 77 6.04 -6.27 -8.44
C LEU A 77 4.84 -7.01 -9.07
N SER A 78 4.17 -6.34 -10.00
CA SER A 78 2.95 -6.86 -10.63
C SER A 78 3.22 -7.83 -11.78
N GLY A 79 4.40 -7.76 -12.40
CA GLY A 79 4.71 -8.45 -13.66
C GLY A 79 3.97 -7.88 -14.86
N LEU A 80 3.28 -6.74 -14.71
CA LEU A 80 2.50 -6.12 -15.78
C LEU A 80 3.35 -5.23 -16.68
N ARG A 81 2.93 -5.11 -17.94
CA ARG A 81 3.46 -4.10 -18.86
C ARG A 81 2.98 -2.71 -18.43
N GLY A 82 3.73 -1.67 -18.83
CA GLY A 82 3.44 -0.29 -18.42
C GLY A 82 2.01 0.19 -18.72
N SER A 83 1.43 -0.18 -19.88
CA SER A 83 0.06 0.19 -20.24
C SER A 83 -1.01 -0.48 -19.37
N ASP A 84 -0.82 -1.76 -19.06
CA ASP A 84 -1.76 -2.55 -18.25
C ASP A 84 -1.66 -2.11 -16.78
N LEU A 85 -0.44 -1.82 -16.33
CA LEU A 85 -0.18 -1.26 -15.02
C LEU A 85 -0.81 0.12 -14.87
N GLN A 86 -0.63 1.01 -15.85
CA GLN A 86 -1.23 2.34 -15.83
C GLN A 86 -2.76 2.23 -15.75
N SER A 87 -3.36 1.35 -16.56
CA SER A 87 -4.81 1.07 -16.53
C SER A 87 -5.27 0.53 -15.17
N LEU A 88 -4.47 -0.32 -14.53
CA LEU A 88 -4.73 -0.86 -13.19
C LEU A 88 -4.68 0.26 -12.14
N VAL A 89 -3.68 1.14 -12.21
CA VAL A 89 -3.51 2.27 -11.30
C VAL A 89 -4.65 3.26 -11.46
N ASP A 90 -4.99 3.66 -12.68
CA ASP A 90 -6.04 4.65 -12.97
C ASP A 90 -7.43 4.20 -12.53
N ARG A 91 -7.67 2.87 -12.53
CA ARG A 91 -8.93 2.27 -12.07
C ARG A 91 -8.95 1.96 -10.58
N SER A 92 -7.80 2.01 -9.90
CA SER A 92 -7.69 1.65 -8.50
C SER A 92 -8.01 2.84 -7.61
N LYS A 93 -9.00 2.69 -6.73
CA LYS A 93 -9.26 3.66 -5.65
C LYS A 93 -8.19 3.66 -4.54
N TYR A 94 -7.35 2.62 -4.52
CA TYR A 94 -6.34 2.40 -3.50
C TYR A 94 -5.01 3.09 -3.80
N ILE A 95 -4.77 3.52 -5.04
CA ILE A 95 -3.49 4.05 -5.50
C ILE A 95 -3.71 5.48 -5.94
N VAL A 96 -2.92 6.41 -5.40
CA VAL A 96 -3.03 7.83 -5.77
C VAL A 96 -1.69 8.36 -6.25
N TYR A 97 -1.74 9.21 -7.28
CA TYR A 97 -0.57 9.92 -7.78
C TYR A 97 -0.10 10.98 -6.77
N PHE A 98 1.20 10.99 -6.48
CA PHE A 98 1.81 11.88 -5.49
C PHE A 98 2.74 12.95 -6.11
N GLY A 99 2.91 12.96 -7.43
CA GLY A 99 3.82 13.87 -8.14
C GLY A 99 5.09 13.18 -8.63
N HIS A 100 5.76 13.78 -9.64
CA HIS A 100 7.06 13.31 -10.16
C HIS A 100 7.11 11.81 -10.55
N GLY A 101 5.99 11.25 -11.01
CA GLY A 101 5.93 9.82 -11.40
C GLY A 101 5.82 8.86 -10.23
N GLN A 102 5.53 9.36 -9.03
CA GLN A 102 5.41 8.59 -7.80
C GLN A 102 3.94 8.37 -7.44
N TYR A 103 3.66 7.20 -6.87
CA TYR A 103 2.34 6.75 -6.45
C TYR A 103 2.40 6.26 -5.01
N ARG A 104 1.36 6.52 -4.22
CA ARG A 104 1.25 6.07 -2.83
C ARG A 104 -0.07 5.34 -2.59
N PHE A 105 -0.11 4.60 -1.49
CA PHE A 105 -1.34 3.98 -1.03
C PHE A 105 -2.31 5.03 -0.47
N ASN A 106 -3.59 4.88 -0.78
CA ASN A 106 -4.66 5.70 -0.23
C ASN A 106 -5.12 5.14 1.12
N THR A 107 -4.61 5.71 2.21
CA THR A 107 -4.83 5.25 3.58
C THR A 107 -6.30 5.27 4.02
N VAL A 108 -7.14 6.08 3.38
CA VAL A 108 -8.60 6.09 3.58
C VAL A 108 -9.22 4.71 3.34
N HIS A 109 -8.64 3.92 2.42
CA HIS A 109 -9.14 2.60 2.04
C HIS A 109 -8.33 1.44 2.64
N LEU A 110 -7.52 1.68 3.68
CA LEU A 110 -6.68 0.63 4.28
C LEU A 110 -7.47 -0.60 4.69
N ARG A 111 -8.55 -0.39 5.46
CA ARG A 111 -9.37 -1.48 5.96
C ARG A 111 -9.99 -2.30 4.83
N GLU A 112 -10.51 -1.62 3.82
CA GLU A 112 -11.13 -2.24 2.65
C GLU A 112 -10.11 -3.06 1.85
N ALA A 113 -8.93 -2.51 1.60
CA ALA A 113 -7.84 -3.23 0.94
C ALA A 113 -7.45 -4.49 1.72
N LEU A 114 -7.36 -4.41 3.05
CA LEU A 114 -7.08 -5.59 3.88
C LEU A 114 -8.20 -6.63 3.83
N GLU A 115 -9.47 -6.22 3.76
CA GLU A 115 -10.61 -7.14 3.62
C GLU A 115 -10.58 -7.86 2.26
N GLU A 116 -10.22 -7.17 1.19
CA GLU A 116 -10.04 -7.79 -0.13
C GLU A 116 -8.87 -8.79 -0.14
N LEU A 117 -7.74 -8.43 0.47
CA LEU A 117 -6.58 -9.33 0.60
C LEU A 117 -6.92 -10.58 1.43
N GLU A 118 -7.69 -10.46 2.51
CA GLU A 118 -8.12 -11.60 3.33
C GLU A 118 -9.02 -12.57 2.55
N LYS A 119 -9.93 -12.02 1.73
CA LYS A 119 -10.78 -12.82 0.85
C LYS A 119 -9.97 -13.54 -0.21
N ALA A 120 -8.96 -12.88 -0.78
CA ALA A 120 -8.10 -13.45 -1.80
C ALA A 120 -7.32 -14.67 -1.27
N VAL A 121 -6.80 -14.59 -0.04
CA VAL A 121 -6.08 -15.70 0.61
C VAL A 121 -7.01 -16.84 1.01
N SER A 122 -8.26 -16.54 1.35
CA SER A 122 -9.23 -17.55 1.80
C SER A 122 -9.95 -18.27 0.65
N SER A 123 -9.66 -17.90 -0.60
CA SER A 123 -10.28 -18.46 -1.80
C SER A 123 -9.41 -19.53 -2.49
N GLU A 124 -8.26 -19.86 -1.90
CA GLU A 124 -7.44 -21.05 -2.19
C GLU A 124 -7.82 -22.21 -1.28
#